data_AF-A0A9K3KX55-F1
#
_entry.id   AF-A0A9K3KX55-F1
#
_cell.length_a   1.000
_cell.length_b   1.000
_cell.length_c   1.000
_cell.angle_alpha   90.00
_cell.angle_beta   90.00
_cell.angle_gamma   90.00
#
_symmetry.space_group_name_H-M   'P 1'
#
loop_
_entity.id
_entity.type
_entity.pdbx_description
1 polymer ?
#
loop_
_entity_poly.entity_id
_entity_poly.type
_entity_poly.pdbx_seq_one_letter_code
_entity_poly.pdbx_strand_id
1 'polypeptide(L)'
;MPLTKSQSAQALEYVLKNVFNLDDEDILRESLKHHGVTSIYDLIFMKKEDVDRLTYAEEIDGVKQRVPIPWGKGQIINVFLDYLFYKEETGDSIDGKWTEIEKDDFNQFRTNTSYLRAGSWPKTVYLSSNL
;
A
#
# COMPACT_ATOMS: atom_id res chain seq x y z
N MET A 1 19.20 4.83 7.41
CA MET A 1 19.47 6.00 6.54
C MET A 1 18.24 6.23 5.67
N PRO A 2 17.83 7.48 5.43
CA PRO A 2 16.75 7.75 4.48
C PRO A 2 17.17 7.34 3.07
N LEU A 3 16.24 6.77 2.30
CA LEU A 3 16.49 6.42 0.90
C LEU A 3 16.69 7.69 0.07
N THR A 4 17.56 7.62 -0.94
CA THR A 4 17.59 8.64 -1.99
C THR A 4 16.29 8.62 -2.81
N LYS A 5 16.00 9.71 -3.53
CA LYS A 5 14.82 9.79 -4.42
C LYS A 5 14.76 8.64 -5.44
N SER A 6 15.90 8.21 -5.98
CA SER A 6 15.94 7.11 -6.94
C SER A 6 15.67 5.77 -6.26
N GLN A 7 16.26 5.53 -5.08
CA GLN A 7 16.02 4.31 -4.31
C GLN A 7 14.56 4.22 -3.82
N SER A 8 13.95 5.34 -3.41
CA SER A 8 12.56 5.34 -2.95
C SER A 8 11.56 5.06 -4.07
N ALA A 9 11.83 5.52 -5.29
CA ALA A 9 11.05 5.17 -6.48
C ALA A 9 11.24 3.69 -6.86
N GLN A 10 12.47 3.18 -6.81
CA GLN A 10 12.74 1.75 -7.07
C GLN A 10 12.08 0.85 -6.04
N ALA A 11 12.07 1.24 -4.76
CA ALA A 11 11.37 0.54 -3.70
C ALA A 11 9.85 0.48 -3.97
N LEU A 12 9.24 1.61 -4.38
CA LEU A 12 7.83 1.63 -4.77
C LEU A 12 7.56 0.65 -5.92
N GLU A 13 8.36 0.72 -6.99
CA GLU A 13 8.18 -0.18 -8.14
C GLU A 13 8.35 -1.66 -7.77
N TYR A 14 9.31 -1.96 -6.89
CA TYR A 14 9.49 -3.31 -6.38
C TYR A 14 8.24 -3.78 -5.62
N VAL A 15 7.69 -2.96 -4.72
CA VAL A 15 6.48 -3.31 -3.96
C VAL A 15 5.29 -3.53 -4.88
N LEU A 16 5.03 -2.61 -5.82
CA LEU A 16 3.91 -2.74 -6.75
C LEU A 16 4.04 -3.99 -7.64
N LYS A 17 5.26 -4.31 -8.09
CA LYS A 17 5.51 -5.43 -9.00
C LYS A 17 5.59 -6.77 -8.31
N ASN A 18 6.41 -6.88 -7.27
CA ASN A 18 6.78 -8.15 -6.69
C ASN A 18 5.92 -8.49 -5.48
N VAL A 19 5.55 -7.50 -4.66
CA VAL A 19 4.76 -7.72 -3.45
C VAL A 19 3.27 -7.73 -3.76
N PHE A 20 2.77 -6.70 -4.44
CA PHE A 20 1.35 -6.61 -4.82
C PHE A 20 1.00 -7.42 -6.05
N ASN A 21 2.02 -7.82 -6.83
CA ASN A 21 1.83 -8.56 -8.08
C ASN A 21 0.90 -7.84 -9.07
N LEU A 22 1.12 -6.53 -9.23
CA LEU A 22 0.39 -5.71 -10.19
C LEU A 22 1.15 -5.64 -11.51
N ASP A 23 0.44 -5.92 -12.60
CA ASP A 23 0.92 -5.69 -13.96
C ASP A 23 1.12 -4.20 -14.23
N ASP A 24 1.91 -3.84 -15.23
CA ASP A 24 2.26 -2.44 -15.54
C ASP A 24 1.02 -1.60 -15.93
N GLU A 25 -0.02 -2.25 -16.45
CA GLU A 25 -1.30 -1.66 -16.85
C GLU A 25 -2.39 -1.76 -15.76
N ASP A 26 -2.04 -2.19 -14.54
CA ASP A 26 -3.04 -2.34 -13.48
C ASP A 26 -3.64 -0.99 -13.06
N ILE A 27 -4.97 -0.93 -12.96
CA ILE A 27 -5.71 0.28 -12.57
C ILE A 27 -5.26 0.88 -11.23
N LEU A 28 -4.77 0.05 -10.29
CA LEU A 28 -4.24 0.54 -9.03
C LEU A 28 -2.93 1.32 -9.24
N ARG A 29 -2.03 0.84 -10.11
CA ARG A 29 -0.80 1.55 -10.46
C ARG A 29 -1.11 2.88 -11.14
N GLU A 30 -2.03 2.86 -12.10
CA GLU A 30 -2.46 4.08 -12.79
C GLU A 30 -3.02 5.10 -11.80
N SER A 31 -3.91 4.65 -10.91
CA SER A 31 -4.54 5.50 -9.90
C SER A 31 -3.52 6.11 -8.94
N LEU A 32 -2.55 5.32 -8.45
CA LEU A 32 -1.48 5.81 -7.57
C LEU A 32 -0.64 6.88 -8.26
N LYS A 33 -0.23 6.63 -9.51
CA LYS A 33 0.54 7.60 -10.32
C LYS A 33 -0.25 8.88 -10.55
N HIS A 34 -1.56 8.78 -10.82
CA HIS A 34 -2.42 9.94 -11.01
C HIS A 34 -2.54 10.80 -9.75
N HIS A 35 -2.54 10.17 -8.57
CA HIS A 35 -2.58 10.84 -7.27
C HIS A 35 -1.21 11.31 -6.77
N GLY A 36 -0.16 11.22 -7.60
CA GLY A 36 1.16 11.74 -7.27
C GLY A 36 1.98 10.82 -6.35
N VAL A 37 1.57 9.57 -6.15
CA VAL A 37 2.37 8.58 -5.42
C VAL A 37 3.54 8.17 -6.30
N THR A 38 4.74 8.65 -5.97
CA THR A 38 5.96 8.44 -6.79
C THR A 38 7.11 7.82 -6.02
N SER A 39 6.97 7.68 -4.72
CA SER A 39 7.96 7.06 -3.83
C SER A 39 7.30 6.11 -2.84
N ILE A 40 8.09 5.19 -2.27
CA ILE A 40 7.59 4.29 -1.23
C ILE A 40 7.07 5.05 0.00
N TYR A 41 7.66 6.22 0.29
CA TYR A 41 7.22 7.07 1.38
C TYR A 41 5.80 7.62 1.14
N ASP A 42 5.50 8.05 -0.09
CA ASP A 42 4.15 8.51 -0.44
C ASP A 42 3.11 7.41 -0.19
N LEU A 43 3.46 6.15 -0.50
CA LEU A 43 2.59 5.00 -0.30
C LEU A 43 2.37 4.68 1.20
N ILE A 44 3.44 4.63 2.00
CA ILE A 44 3.31 4.23 3.42
C ILE A 44 2.64 5.27 4.30
N PHE A 45 2.67 6.55 3.89
CA PHE A 45 1.99 7.64 4.58
C PHE A 45 0.57 7.89 4.07
N MET A 46 0.08 7.09 3.11
CA MET A 46 -1.32 7.19 2.68
C MET A 46 -2.26 6.89 3.84
N LYS A 47 -3.26 7.75 4.02
CA LYS A 47 -4.34 7.48 4.96
C LYS A 47 -5.41 6.65 4.27
N LYS A 48 -6.25 6.01 5.08
CA LYS A 48 -7.39 5.25 4.57
C LYS A 48 -8.31 6.11 3.68
N GLU A 49 -8.51 7.38 4.06
CA GLU A 49 -9.30 8.32 3.28
C GLU A 49 -8.66 8.64 1.92
N ASP A 50 -7.33 8.63 1.83
CA ASP A 50 -6.62 8.83 0.57
C ASP A 50 -6.75 7.61 -0.33
N VAL A 51 -6.70 6.40 0.25
CA VAL A 51 -6.95 5.14 -0.47
C VAL A 51 -8.39 5.07 -0.99
N ASP A 52 -9.37 5.47 -0.19
CA ASP A 52 -10.79 5.48 -0.58
C ASP A 52 -11.11 6.51 -1.69
N ARG A 53 -10.24 7.52 -1.88
CA ARG A 53 -10.36 8.53 -2.93
C ARG A 53 -9.65 8.16 -4.23
N LEU A 54 -8.94 7.03 -4.28
CA LEU A 54 -8.23 6.60 -5.47
C LEU A 54 -9.22 6.37 -6.63
N THR A 55 -8.90 6.97 -7.78
CA THR A 55 -9.68 6.87 -9.01
C THR A 55 -8.77 6.63 -10.22
N TYR A 56 -9.26 5.87 -11.19
CA TYR A 56 -8.60 5.64 -12.48
C TYR A 56 -9.40 6.29 -13.62
N ALA A 57 -8.77 6.48 -14.78
CA ALA A 57 -9.50 6.92 -15.97
C ALA A 57 -10.17 5.72 -16.64
N GLU A 58 -11.48 5.83 -16.87
CA GLU A 58 -12.22 4.85 -17.65
C GLU A 58 -13.02 5.57 -18.74
N GLU A 59 -13.12 4.94 -19.92
CA GLU A 59 -13.97 5.45 -20.99
C GLU A 59 -15.36 4.82 -20.86
N ILE A 60 -16.35 5.66 -20.55
CA ILE A 60 -17.75 5.26 -20.41
C ILE A 60 -18.53 6.09 -21.42
N ASP A 61 -19.20 5.41 -22.36
CA ASP A 61 -19.97 6.02 -23.45
C ASP A 61 -19.16 7.03 -24.30
N GLY A 62 -17.87 6.72 -24.55
CA GLY A 62 -16.98 7.58 -25.34
C GLY A 62 -16.44 8.80 -24.60
N VAL A 63 -16.71 8.93 -23.30
CA VAL A 63 -16.23 10.01 -22.45
C VAL A 63 -15.28 9.46 -21.39
N LYS A 64 -14.10 10.07 -21.26
CA LYS A 64 -13.17 9.75 -20.18
C LYS A 64 -13.71 10.29 -18.85
N GLN A 65 -14.05 9.39 -17.95
CA GLN A 65 -14.55 9.68 -16.62
C GLN A 65 -13.58 9.18 -15.55
N ARG A 66 -13.65 9.75 -14.35
CA ARG A 66 -12.90 9.29 -13.19
C ARG A 66 -13.79 8.37 -12.37
N VAL A 67 -13.37 7.13 -12.25
CA VAL A 67 -14.11 6.09 -11.54
C VAL A 67 -13.31 5.67 -10.31
N PRO A 68 -13.93 5.52 -9.13
CA PRO A 68 -13.26 4.98 -7.96
C PRO A 68 -12.69 3.58 -8.25
N ILE A 69 -11.50 3.29 -7.73
CA ILE A 69 -10.96 1.93 -7.84
C ILE A 69 -11.89 0.92 -7.12
N PRO A 70 -11.96 -0.33 -7.57
CA PRO A 70 -12.67 -1.37 -6.83
C PRO A 70 -12.12 -1.51 -5.41
N TRP A 71 -13.02 -1.64 -4.42
CA TRP A 71 -12.67 -1.72 -3.00
C TRP A 71 -11.57 -2.75 -2.70
N GLY A 72 -11.64 -3.93 -3.34
CA GLY A 72 -10.66 -5.00 -3.15
C GLY A 72 -9.23 -4.61 -3.57
N LYS A 73 -9.07 -3.74 -4.58
CA LYS A 73 -7.75 -3.21 -4.97
C LYS A 73 -7.23 -2.19 -3.97
N GLY A 74 -8.10 -1.30 -3.47
CA GLY A 74 -7.74 -0.38 -2.39
C GLY A 74 -7.30 -1.11 -1.12
N GLN A 75 -7.94 -2.24 -0.81
CA GLN A 75 -7.55 -3.02 0.38
C GLN A 75 -6.15 -3.63 0.33
N ILE A 76 -5.57 -3.84 -0.85
CA ILE A 76 -4.18 -4.31 -0.95
C ILE A 76 -3.24 -3.32 -0.25
N ILE A 77 -3.47 -2.01 -0.41
CA ILE A 77 -2.69 -0.96 0.23
C ILE A 77 -2.89 -1.01 1.74
N ASN A 78 -4.15 -1.00 2.22
CA ASN A 78 -4.43 -1.01 3.65
C ASN A 78 -3.81 -2.21 4.36
N VAL A 79 -3.97 -3.41 3.78
CA VAL A 79 -3.39 -4.64 4.34
C VAL A 79 -1.86 -4.61 4.30
N PHE A 80 -1.26 -3.95 3.31
CA PHE A 80 0.19 -3.74 3.28
C PHE A 80 0.66 -2.82 4.41
N LEU A 81 -0.06 -1.74 4.71
CA LEU A 81 0.26 -0.88 5.85
C LEU A 81 0.17 -1.65 7.18
N ASP A 82 -0.86 -2.48 7.33
CA ASP A 82 -0.99 -3.37 8.50
C ASP A 82 0.17 -4.38 8.58
N TYR A 83 0.63 -4.90 7.44
CA TYR A 83 1.79 -5.80 7.37
C TYR A 83 3.09 -5.10 7.81
N LEU A 84 3.32 -3.85 7.39
CA LEU A 84 4.49 -3.08 7.83
C LEU A 84 4.46 -2.87 9.35
N PHE A 85 3.30 -2.54 9.90
CA PHE A 85 3.13 -2.38 11.34
C PHE A 85 3.39 -3.71 12.09
N TYR A 86 2.88 -4.82 11.57
CA TYR A 86 3.15 -6.14 12.14
C TYR A 86 4.65 -6.50 12.15
N LYS A 87 5.37 -6.16 11.08
CA LYS A 87 6.81 -6.37 10.97
C LYS A 87 7.58 -5.55 12.00
N GLU A 88 7.19 -4.30 12.22
CA GLU A 88 7.76 -3.44 13.25
C GLU A 88 7.55 -4.04 14.66
N GLU A 89 6.32 -4.39 15.02
CA GLU A 89 5.97 -4.93 16.34
C GLU A 89 6.64 -6.28 16.65
N THR A 90 6.94 -7.08 15.63
CA THR A 90 7.64 -8.37 15.78
C THR A 90 9.16 -8.28 15.73
N GLY A 91 9.70 -7.06 15.58
CA GLY A 91 11.14 -6.80 15.56
C GLY A 91 11.82 -7.15 14.22
N ASP A 92 11.05 -7.40 13.16
CA ASP A 92 11.52 -7.67 11.80
C ASP A 92 11.19 -6.50 10.87
N SER A 93 11.55 -5.28 11.30
CA SER A 93 11.27 -4.07 10.54
C SER A 93 11.87 -4.11 9.13
N ILE A 94 11.07 -3.65 8.16
CA ILE A 94 11.44 -3.57 6.74
C ILE A 94 12.37 -2.38 6.47
N ASP A 95 12.62 -1.50 7.43
CA ASP A 95 13.38 -0.26 7.28
C ASP A 95 14.65 -0.39 6.40
N GLY A 96 14.55 0.17 5.19
CA GLY A 96 15.63 0.19 4.20
C GLY A 96 15.78 -1.07 3.34
N LYS A 97 15.01 -2.14 3.62
CA LYS A 97 15.03 -3.44 2.93
C LYS A 97 13.81 -3.65 2.02
N TRP A 98 13.28 -2.58 1.46
CA TRP A 98 12.05 -2.60 0.64
C TRP A 98 12.10 -3.54 -0.57
N THR A 99 13.31 -3.82 -1.09
CA THR A 99 13.53 -4.74 -2.21
C THR A 99 13.77 -6.19 -1.78
N GLU A 100 13.66 -6.48 -0.49
CA GLU A 100 13.84 -7.81 0.11
C GLU A 100 12.50 -8.38 0.62
N ILE A 101 11.40 -7.62 0.52
CA ILE A 101 10.07 -8.10 0.92
C ILE A 101 9.66 -9.28 0.02
N GLU A 102 9.51 -10.45 0.62
CA GLU A 102 9.06 -11.64 -0.09
C GLU A 102 7.54 -11.59 -0.32
N LYS A 103 7.13 -11.86 -1.57
CA LYS A 103 5.72 -11.93 -1.96
C LYS A 103 4.94 -12.94 -1.12
N ASP A 104 5.55 -14.09 -0.83
CA ASP A 104 4.88 -15.17 -0.11
C ASP A 104 4.69 -14.84 1.37
N ASP A 105 5.62 -14.10 1.98
CA ASP A 105 5.47 -13.60 3.35
C ASP A 105 4.29 -12.62 3.45
N PHE A 106 4.19 -11.66 2.52
CA PHE A 106 3.04 -10.77 2.46
C PHE A 106 1.73 -11.53 2.18
N ASN A 107 1.74 -12.51 1.26
CA ASN A 107 0.59 -13.36 0.97
C ASN A 107 0.14 -14.17 2.19
N GLN A 108 1.08 -14.72 2.95
CA GLN A 108 0.81 -15.45 4.18
C GLN A 108 0.16 -14.53 5.22
N PHE A 109 0.68 -13.32 5.40
CA PHE A 109 0.09 -12.34 6.30
C PHE A 109 -1.37 -12.01 5.90
N ARG A 110 -1.60 -11.61 4.64
CA ARG A 110 -2.93 -11.19 4.18
C ARG A 110 -3.96 -12.32 4.05
N THR A 111 -3.55 -13.58 4.08
CA THR A 111 -4.47 -14.74 4.06
C THR A 111 -4.69 -15.35 5.44
N ASN A 112 -3.88 -14.96 6.42
CA ASN A 112 -4.03 -15.42 7.78
C ASN A 112 -5.21 -14.71 8.46
N THR A 113 -6.32 -15.44 8.59
CA THR A 113 -7.57 -14.95 9.19
C THR A 113 -7.43 -14.56 10.67
N SER A 114 -6.37 -14.98 11.35
CA SER A 114 -6.10 -14.60 12.75
C SER A 114 -5.83 -13.10 12.89
N TYR A 115 -5.23 -12.48 11.87
CA TYR A 115 -4.99 -11.03 11.80
C TYR A 115 -6.20 -10.28 11.22
N LEU A 116 -6.80 -10.79 10.14
CA LEU A 116 -7.95 -10.12 9.49
C LEU A 116 -9.26 -10.14 10.31
N ARG A 117 -9.48 -11.16 11.15
CA ARG A 117 -10.65 -11.22 12.04
C ARG A 117 -10.47 -10.39 13.31
N ALA A 118 -9.23 -10.03 13.65
CA ALA A 118 -8.95 -9.18 14.78
C ALA A 118 -9.19 -7.71 14.41
N GLY A 119 -10.46 -7.28 14.40
CA GLY A 119 -10.80 -5.89 14.69
C GLY A 119 -10.40 -5.46 16.12
N SER A 120 -9.40 -6.09 16.72
CA SER A 120 -9.20 -6.27 18.16
C SER A 120 -7.73 -6.31 18.59
N TRP A 121 -6.82 -5.63 17.88
CA TRP A 121 -5.50 -5.21 18.41
C TRP A 121 -5.18 -3.79 17.89
N PRO A 122 -4.54 -2.94 18.71
CA PRO A 122 -5.30 -1.86 19.34
C PRO A 122 -5.37 -0.58 18.48
N LYS A 123 -6.60 -0.09 18.29
CA LYS A 123 -6.93 1.23 17.71
C LYS A 123 -6.37 2.43 18.50
N THR A 124 -5.60 2.22 19.57
CA THR A 124 -5.18 3.27 20.50
C THR A 124 -3.85 3.95 20.16
N VAL A 125 -3.09 3.52 19.14
CA VAL A 125 -1.83 4.21 18.81
C VAL A 125 -2.04 5.45 17.92
N TYR A 126 -3.22 5.60 17.30
CA TYR A 126 -3.52 6.74 16.41
C TYR A 126 -3.88 8.06 17.12
N LEU A 127 -3.89 8.12 18.46
CA LEU A 127 -4.25 9.34 19.22
C LEU A 127 -3.19 9.85 20.21
N SER A 128 -2.02 9.21 20.33
CA SER A 128 -0.97 9.65 21.27
C SER A 128 0.26 10.30 20.62
N SER A 129 0.25 10.51 19.30
CA SER A 129 1.36 11.18 18.58
C SER A 129 1.03 12.63 18.20
N ASN A 130 0.22 13.30 19.03
CA ASN A 130 0.23 14.76 19.13
C ASN A 130 0.89 15.11 20.47
N LEU A 131 2.21 15.31 20.42
CA LEU A 131 2.92 16.17 21.37
C LEU A 131 3.66 17.23 20.58
#